data_AF-A0A5G2QVJ9-F1
#
_entry.id   AF-A0A5G2QVJ9-F1
#
_cell.length_a   1.000
_cell.length_b   1.000
_cell.length_c   1.000
_cell.angle_alpha   90.00
_cell.angle_beta   90.00
_cell.angle_gamma   90.00
#
_symmetry.space_group_name_H-M   'P 1'
#
loop_
_entity.id
_entity.type
_entity.pdbx_description
1 polymer ?
#
loop_
_entity_poly.entity_id
_entity_poly.type
_entity_poly.pdbx_seq_one_letter_code
_entity_poly.pdbx_strand_id
1 'polypeptide(L)'
;MGRLLLVLWALLGSRACAGGAAEPGKNLSCYQCFKVKSLGSCRPAACASADEVCVSNTVIFVRRLGVGVLLSKRCAPRCPNSNMKSAWLSGSGMTRRVVRQCCSGSLCNGPPARQGRLWASSGGLLLPLGLSLLWATW
;
A
#
# COMPACT_ATOMS: atom_id res chain seq x y z
N MET A 1 3.86 -55.33 32.14
CA MET A 1 3.81 -54.79 30.75
C MET A 1 2.69 -53.75 30.59
N GLY A 2 2.57 -52.76 31.48
CA GLY A 2 1.46 -51.80 31.46
C GLY A 2 1.86 -50.33 31.32
N ARG A 3 3.13 -49.99 31.55
CA ARG A 3 3.61 -48.60 31.50
C ARG A 3 4.16 -48.16 30.14
N LEU A 4 4.63 -49.10 29.30
CA LEU A 4 5.19 -48.79 27.99
C LEU A 4 4.11 -48.44 26.96
N LEU A 5 2.89 -48.97 27.12
CA LEU A 5 1.74 -48.68 26.25
C LEU A 5 1.16 -47.27 26.46
N LEU A 6 1.32 -46.70 27.66
CA LEU A 6 0.82 -45.36 27.99
C LEU A 6 1.70 -44.25 27.40
N VAL A 7 2.98 -44.52 27.14
CA VAL A 7 3.90 -43.54 26.55
C VAL A 7 3.68 -43.38 25.04
N LEU A 8 3.23 -44.45 24.35
CA LEU A 8 3.03 -44.42 22.90
C LEU A 8 1.76 -43.68 22.47
N TRP A 9 0.77 -43.54 23.35
CA TRP A 9 -0.45 -42.76 23.10
C TRP A 9 -0.26 -41.24 23.19
N ALA A 10 0.84 -40.77 23.78
CA ALA A 10 1.12 -39.34 23.91
C ALA A 10 1.65 -38.69 22.63
N LEU A 11 1.93 -39.46 21.57
CA LEU A 11 2.54 -38.96 20.33
C LEU A 11 1.57 -38.85 19.14
N LEU A 12 0.30 -39.26 19.28
CA LEU A 12 -0.71 -39.17 18.22
C LEU A 12 -1.93 -38.37 18.69
N GLY A 13 -1.73 -37.08 18.94
CA GLY A 13 -2.79 -36.15 19.27
C GLY A 13 -2.77 -34.92 18.36
N SER A 14 -3.52 -35.00 17.26
CA SER A 14 -4.18 -33.86 16.61
C SER A 14 -3.31 -32.84 15.86
N ARG A 15 -3.01 -33.18 14.60
CA ARG A 15 -2.80 -32.19 13.54
C ARG A 15 -4.16 -31.59 13.16
N ALA A 16 -4.55 -30.50 13.80
CA ALA A 16 -5.64 -29.64 13.32
C ALA A 16 -5.03 -28.35 12.75
N CYS A 17 -4.61 -28.40 11.49
CA CYS A 17 -4.44 -27.19 10.69
C CYS A 17 -5.81 -26.86 10.07
N ALA A 18 -6.61 -26.02 10.71
CA ALA A 18 -7.76 -25.37 10.05
C ALA A 18 -8.32 -24.24 10.91
N GLY A 19 -7.51 -23.22 11.13
CA GLY A 19 -7.99 -21.91 11.52
C GLY A 19 -7.07 -20.95 10.83
N GLY A 20 -7.30 -20.69 9.54
CA GLY A 20 -6.66 -19.56 8.89
C GLY A 20 -7.00 -18.35 9.75
N ALA A 21 -6.03 -17.88 10.53
CA ALA A 21 -6.12 -16.60 11.15
C ALA A 21 -6.44 -15.65 10.00
N ALA A 22 -7.65 -15.09 10.01
CA ALA A 22 -7.88 -13.89 9.25
C ALA A 22 -6.90 -12.89 9.86
N GLU A 23 -5.74 -12.76 9.21
CA GLU A 23 -4.79 -11.69 9.49
C GLU A 23 -5.64 -10.43 9.64
N PRO A 24 -5.54 -9.72 10.79
CA PRO A 24 -6.39 -8.58 11.06
C PRO A 24 -6.36 -7.68 9.84
N GLY A 25 -7.51 -7.60 9.16
CA GLY A 25 -7.64 -6.95 7.86
C GLY A 25 -6.93 -5.61 7.98
N LYS A 26 -5.95 -5.38 7.11
CA LYS A 26 -5.11 -4.17 7.19
C LYS A 26 -6.06 -2.99 7.33
N ASN A 27 -5.88 -2.16 8.36
CA ASN A 27 -6.59 -0.88 8.53
C ASN A 27 -6.15 0.10 7.43
N LEU A 28 -6.40 -0.28 6.19
CA LEU A 28 -6.02 0.43 4.99
C LEU A 28 -6.99 1.59 4.83
N SER A 29 -6.44 2.77 4.65
CA SER A 29 -7.20 3.94 4.23
C SER A 29 -6.59 4.45 2.94
N CYS A 30 -7.41 4.88 2.00
CA CYS A 30 -6.95 5.44 0.73
C CYS A 30 -7.64 6.78 0.48
N TYR A 31 -7.06 7.62 -0.37
CA TYR A 31 -7.82 8.70 -0.98
C TYR A 31 -8.87 8.12 -1.92
N GLN A 32 -10.10 8.61 -1.83
CA GLN A 32 -11.23 8.15 -2.63
C GLN A 32 -11.92 9.34 -3.32
N CYS A 33 -12.30 9.15 -4.58
CA CYS A 33 -13.01 10.12 -5.42
C CYS A 33 -13.37 9.47 -6.77
N PHE A 34 -14.37 10.03 -7.46
CA PHE A 34 -14.79 9.52 -8.76
C PHE A 34 -14.96 10.65 -9.78
N LYS A 35 -14.26 10.52 -10.91
CA LYS A 35 -14.32 11.44 -12.07
C LYS A 35 -14.21 12.93 -11.69
N VAL A 36 -13.32 13.27 -10.77
CA VAL A 36 -13.06 14.66 -10.35
C VAL A 36 -11.97 15.31 -11.21
N LYS A 37 -11.99 16.63 -11.34
CA LYS A 37 -10.98 17.39 -12.11
C LYS A 37 -9.77 17.81 -11.27
N SER A 38 -9.94 17.96 -9.96
CA SER A 38 -8.86 18.40 -9.06
C SER A 38 -8.51 17.31 -8.05
N LEU A 39 -7.22 17.24 -7.71
CA LEU A 39 -6.67 16.29 -6.74
C LEU A 39 -7.19 16.55 -5.31
N GLY A 40 -7.45 17.82 -4.99
CA GLY A 40 -7.99 18.25 -3.69
C GLY A 40 -9.44 17.84 -3.45
N SER A 41 -10.17 17.38 -4.46
CA SER A 41 -11.52 16.82 -4.30
C SER A 41 -11.53 15.40 -3.75
N CYS A 42 -10.38 14.71 -3.66
CA CYS A 42 -10.29 13.37 -3.11
C CYS A 42 -10.07 13.43 -1.60
N ARG A 43 -10.81 12.60 -0.85
CA ARG A 43 -10.72 12.55 0.62
C ARG A 43 -10.21 11.19 1.10
N PRO A 44 -9.42 11.14 2.18
CA PRO A 44 -9.11 9.88 2.86
C PRO A 44 -10.39 9.19 3.33
N ALA A 45 -10.49 7.88 3.13
CA ALA A 45 -11.55 7.06 3.68
C ALA A 45 -11.05 5.63 3.92
N ALA A 46 -11.58 4.99 4.97
CA ALA A 46 -11.28 3.60 5.30
C ALA A 46 -11.70 2.67 4.15
N CYS A 47 -10.91 1.62 3.95
CA CYS A 47 -11.18 0.57 2.98
C CYS A 47 -11.92 -0.60 3.61
N ALA A 48 -12.48 -1.48 2.77
CA ALA A 48 -13.04 -2.73 3.25
C ALA A 48 -11.91 -3.66 3.73
N SER A 49 -12.23 -4.61 4.61
CA SER A 49 -11.25 -5.57 5.14
C SER A 49 -10.59 -6.44 4.07
N ALA A 50 -11.27 -6.64 2.94
CA ALA A 50 -10.75 -7.39 1.79
C ALA A 50 -9.85 -6.55 0.87
N ASP A 51 -9.79 -5.22 1.04
CA ASP A 51 -8.97 -4.34 0.22
C ASP A 51 -7.51 -4.33 0.69
N GLU A 52 -6.58 -4.51 -0.24
CA GLU A 52 -5.14 -4.55 0.06
C GLU A 52 -4.35 -3.42 -0.58
N VAL A 53 -4.93 -2.73 -1.57
CA VAL A 53 -4.24 -1.70 -2.36
C VAL A 53 -5.09 -0.45 -2.57
N CYS A 54 -4.41 0.69 -2.71
CA CYS A 54 -5.00 1.91 -3.20
C CYS A 54 -4.81 2.01 -4.71
N VAL A 55 -5.88 2.35 -5.44
CA VAL A 55 -5.88 2.52 -6.90
C VAL A 55 -6.08 3.99 -7.26
N SER A 56 -5.27 4.50 -8.19
CA SER A 56 -5.43 5.80 -8.85
C SER A 56 -5.60 5.59 -10.35
N ASN A 57 -6.68 6.11 -10.91
CA ASN A 57 -6.91 6.18 -12.35
C ASN A 57 -6.97 7.64 -12.79
N THR A 58 -6.14 8.00 -13.75
CA THR A 58 -6.11 9.31 -14.37
C THR A 58 -6.41 9.16 -15.85
N VAL A 59 -7.45 9.83 -16.32
CA VAL A 59 -7.80 9.93 -17.73
C VAL A 59 -7.47 11.33 -18.21
N ILE A 60 -6.57 11.42 -19.18
CA ILE A 60 -6.12 12.67 -19.77
C ILE A 60 -6.70 12.74 -21.18
N PHE A 61 -7.23 13.90 -21.49
CA PHE A 61 -7.93 14.22 -22.71
C PHE A 61 -7.22 15.41 -23.35
N VAL A 62 -6.49 15.21 -24.46
CA VAL A 62 -5.80 16.30 -25.18
C VAL A 62 -6.55 16.63 -26.45
N ARG A 63 -7.10 17.86 -26.51
CA ARG A 63 -7.73 18.49 -27.69
C ARG A 63 -6.83 19.63 -28.20
N ARG A 64 -7.06 20.11 -29.41
CA ARG A 64 -6.39 21.33 -29.93
C ARG A 64 -6.54 22.52 -28.98
N LEU A 65 -7.72 22.66 -28.35
CA LEU A 65 -8.08 23.81 -27.51
C LEU A 65 -7.72 23.62 -26.02
N GLY A 66 -7.12 22.50 -25.62
CA GLY A 66 -6.70 22.32 -24.23
C GLY A 66 -6.64 20.87 -23.75
N VAL A 67 -6.28 20.73 -22.47
CA VAL A 67 -6.11 19.44 -21.80
C VAL A 67 -7.15 19.31 -20.69
N GLY A 68 -7.94 18.23 -20.74
CA GLY A 68 -8.83 17.81 -19.67
C GLY A 68 -8.23 16.66 -18.87
N VAL A 69 -8.45 16.65 -17.56
CA VAL A 69 -8.05 15.54 -16.67
C VAL A 69 -9.26 15.10 -15.86
N LEU A 70 -9.47 13.78 -15.78
CA LEU A 70 -10.40 13.15 -14.84
C LEU A 70 -9.64 12.17 -13.96
N LEU A 71 -9.81 12.31 -12.66
CA LEU A 71 -9.17 11.50 -11.64
C LEU A 71 -10.22 10.65 -10.92
N SER A 72 -9.89 9.40 -10.66
CA SER A 72 -10.67 8.52 -9.79
C SER A 72 -9.72 7.74 -8.89
N LYS A 73 -10.01 7.70 -7.60
CA LYS A 73 -9.22 6.96 -6.61
C LYS A 73 -10.15 6.11 -5.76
N ARG A 74 -9.69 4.92 -5.38
CA ARG A 74 -10.48 3.96 -4.59
C ARG A 74 -9.59 2.91 -3.93
N CYS A 75 -10.16 2.17 -2.99
CA CYS A 75 -9.61 0.92 -2.49
C CYS A 75 -9.89 -0.24 -3.48
N ALA A 76 -9.09 -1.29 -3.42
CA ALA A 76 -9.35 -2.54 -4.15
C ALA A 76 -8.67 -3.75 -3.46
N PRO A 77 -9.21 -4.96 -3.61
CA PRO A 77 -8.59 -6.18 -3.10
C PRO A 77 -7.28 -6.52 -3.83
N ARG A 78 -7.20 -6.17 -5.12
CA ARG A 78 -6.02 -6.40 -5.96
C ARG A 78 -5.84 -5.21 -6.91
N CYS A 79 -4.64 -5.04 -7.45
CA CYS A 79 -4.44 -4.10 -8.54
C CYS A 79 -5.03 -4.66 -9.85
N PRO A 80 -6.03 -4.02 -10.47
CA PRO A 80 -6.62 -4.55 -11.70
C PRO A 80 -5.63 -4.41 -12.85
N ASN A 81 -5.29 -5.53 -13.51
CA ASN A 81 -4.38 -5.65 -14.67
C ASN A 81 -2.93 -5.17 -14.46
N SER A 82 -2.52 -4.77 -13.25
CA SER A 82 -1.27 -4.05 -12.94
C SER A 82 -1.25 -2.55 -13.30
N ASN A 83 -0.13 -1.88 -13.04
CA ASN A 83 0.10 -0.50 -13.41
C ASN A 83 0.08 -0.36 -14.95
N MET A 84 -0.75 0.53 -15.47
CA MET A 84 -1.01 0.64 -16.91
C MET A 84 -0.87 2.08 -17.37
N LYS A 85 -0.26 2.28 -18.55
CA LYS A 85 -0.18 3.57 -19.22
C LYS A 85 -0.47 3.38 -20.70
N SER A 86 -1.69 3.66 -21.11
CA SER A 86 -2.17 3.46 -22.48
C SER A 86 -2.59 4.79 -23.08
N ALA A 87 -2.22 5.05 -24.33
CA ALA A 87 -2.63 6.23 -25.08
C ALA A 87 -3.14 5.80 -26.45
N TRP A 88 -4.19 6.45 -26.93
CA TRP A 88 -4.76 6.19 -28.25
C TRP A 88 -5.39 7.45 -28.82
N LEU A 89 -5.50 7.48 -30.14
CA LEU A 89 -6.26 8.50 -30.86
C LEU A 89 -7.73 8.08 -30.90
N SER A 90 -8.62 8.99 -30.53
CA SER A 90 -10.04 8.89 -30.84
C SER A 90 -10.31 9.59 -32.18
N GLY A 91 -11.31 9.11 -32.93
CA GLY A 91 -11.62 9.54 -34.30
C GLY A 91 -11.85 11.04 -34.51
N SER A 92 -12.00 11.85 -33.45
CA SER A 92 -12.13 13.31 -33.52
C SER A 92 -10.79 14.07 -33.40
N GLY A 93 -9.65 13.46 -33.75
CA GLY A 93 -8.32 14.09 -33.57
C GLY A 93 -7.95 14.31 -32.09
N MET A 94 -8.50 13.47 -31.23
CA MET A 94 -8.46 13.59 -29.78
C MET A 94 -7.52 12.55 -29.20
N THR A 95 -6.47 12.96 -28.49
CA THR A 95 -5.61 11.99 -27.79
C THR A 95 -6.17 11.69 -26.42
N ARG A 96 -6.46 10.42 -26.15
CA ARG A 96 -6.88 9.95 -24.84
C ARG A 96 -5.77 9.10 -24.22
N ARG A 97 -5.39 9.44 -22.99
CA ARG A 97 -4.43 8.67 -22.20
C ARG A 97 -5.09 8.20 -20.91
N VAL A 98 -4.89 6.94 -20.58
CA VAL A 98 -5.29 6.37 -19.29
C VAL A 98 -4.05 5.91 -18.55
N VAL A 99 -3.93 6.36 -17.32
CA VAL A 99 -2.86 5.99 -16.39
C VAL A 99 -3.51 5.35 -15.18
N ARG A 100 -3.09 4.13 -14.85
CA ARG A 100 -3.47 3.41 -13.63
C ARG A 100 -2.22 3.19 -12.79
N GLN A 101 -2.31 3.58 -11.52
CA GLN A 101 -1.28 3.34 -10.54
C GLN A 101 -1.90 2.70 -9.29
N CYS A 102 -1.28 1.64 -8.83
CA CYS A 102 -1.60 0.96 -7.58
C CYS A 102 -0.42 1.05 -6.63
N CYS A 103 -0.71 1.16 -5.34
CA CYS A 103 0.28 1.12 -4.29
C CYS A 103 -0.31 0.43 -3.06
N SER A 104 0.57 -0.10 -2.22
CA SER A 104 0.21 -0.74 -0.95
C SER A 104 0.57 0.19 0.21
N GLY A 105 -0.24 0.18 1.26
CA GLY A 105 -0.06 1.03 2.44
C GLY A 105 -1.05 2.20 2.50
N SER A 106 -1.37 2.64 3.71
CA SER A 106 -2.39 3.66 3.92
C SER A 106 -1.97 5.00 3.32
N LEU A 107 -2.91 5.62 2.60
CA LEU A 107 -2.84 6.95 1.99
C LEU A 107 -1.75 7.10 0.90
N CYS A 108 -1.15 5.99 0.45
CA CYS A 108 -0.08 5.99 -0.56
C CYS A 108 -0.49 6.61 -1.90
N ASN A 109 -1.79 6.61 -2.21
CA ASN A 109 -2.35 7.21 -3.42
C ASN A 109 -2.68 8.70 -3.26
N GLY A 110 -2.12 9.37 -2.25
CA GLY A 110 -2.28 10.80 -2.03
C GLY A 110 -1.61 11.68 -3.08
N PRO A 111 -1.68 13.00 -2.90
CA PRO A 111 -0.88 13.91 -3.68
C PRO A 111 0.61 13.59 -3.56
N PRO A 112 1.43 13.87 -4.60
CA PRO A 112 2.87 13.94 -4.41
C PRO A 112 3.12 14.85 -3.22
N ALA A 113 3.86 14.36 -2.22
CA ALA A 113 4.26 15.20 -1.10
C ALA A 113 4.90 16.46 -1.69
N ARG A 114 4.46 17.65 -1.26
CA ARG A 114 5.16 18.89 -1.63
C ARG A 114 6.60 18.66 -1.20
N GLN A 115 7.53 18.66 -2.16
CA GLN A 115 8.93 18.39 -1.92
C GLN A 115 9.50 19.54 -1.07
N GLY A 116 9.29 19.42 0.23
CA GLY A 116 9.64 20.38 1.25
C GLY A 116 9.98 19.57 2.48
N ARG A 117 11.28 19.28 2.61
CA ARG A 117 12.00 18.96 3.85
C ARG A 117 11.11 18.41 4.97
N LEU A 118 11.08 17.09 5.11
CA LEU A 118 11.08 16.38 6.38
C LEU A 118 11.07 14.88 6.02
N TRP A 119 12.26 14.33 5.75
CA TRP A 119 12.44 12.90 5.92
C TRP A 119 12.17 12.62 7.39
N ALA A 120 10.99 12.08 7.70
CA ALA A 120 10.72 11.47 8.98
C ALA A 120 11.60 10.23 9.07
N SER A 121 12.75 10.40 9.70
CA SER A 121 13.65 9.35 10.10
C SER A 121 12.90 8.32 10.94
N SER A 122 12.94 7.06 10.54
CA SER A 122 12.79 5.94 11.46
C SER A 122 13.71 4.82 10.98
N GLY A 123 14.98 4.90 11.35
CA GLY A 123 16.01 3.96 10.94
C GLY A 123 17.32 4.20 11.69
N GLY A 124 17.29 3.98 13.00
CA GLY A 124 18.43 3.61 13.87
C GLY A 124 19.76 4.35 13.69
N LEU A 125 19.98 5.39 14.49
CA LEU A 125 21.33 5.82 14.84
C LEU A 125 21.81 4.91 15.99
N LEU A 126 22.49 3.81 15.68
CA LEU A 126 23.25 3.05 16.68
C LEU A 126 24.44 3.90 17.11
N LEU A 127 24.39 4.48 18.31
CA LEU A 127 25.58 5.06 18.93
C LEU A 127 26.57 3.93 19.24
N PRO A 128 27.82 3.96 18.76
CA PRO A 128 28.84 3.08 19.26
C PRO A 128 29.20 3.50 20.70
N LEU A 129 28.80 2.68 21.67
CA LEU A 129 29.38 2.68 23.00
C LEU A 129 30.78 2.08 22.89
N GLY A 130 31.81 2.90 23.07
CA GLY A 130 33.15 2.40 23.30
C GLY A 130 34.24 3.38 22.88
N LEU A 131 34.68 4.20 23.83
CA LEU A 131 36.12 4.40 24.04
C LEU A 131 36.39 5.08 25.40
N SER A 132 37.47 4.63 26.04
CA SER A 132 38.27 5.30 27.09
C SER A 132 38.06 4.86 28.53
N LEU A 133 38.54 3.65 28.85
CA LEU A 133 39.15 3.38 30.17
C LEU A 133 40.62 3.84 30.11
N LEU A 134 40.85 5.11 30.40
CA LEU A 134 42.17 5.63 30.76
C LEU A 134 41.95 6.65 31.87
N TRP A 135 41.91 6.18 33.12
CA TRP A 135 42.33 6.93 34.31
C TRP A 135 42.72 5.90 35.39
N ALA A 136 44.01 5.58 35.44
CA ALA A 136 44.68 5.14 36.65
C ALA A 136 45.72 6.22 36.96
N THR A 137 45.38 7.07 37.93
CA THR A 137 46.32 7.98 38.59
C THR A 137 46.55 7.44 40.00
N TRP A 138 47.83 7.44 40.39
CA TRP A 138 48.45 7.06 41.67
C TRP A 138 48.90 5.61 41.78
#